data_AF-A0A401V4U4-F1
#
_entry.id   AF-A0A401V4U4-F1
#
_cell.length_a   1.000
_cell.length_b   1.000
_cell.length_c   1.000
_cell.angle_alpha   90.00
_cell.angle_beta   90.00
_cell.angle_gamma   90.00
#
_symmetry.space_group_name_H-M   'P 1'
#
loop_
_entity.id
_entity.type
_entity.pdbx_description
1 polymer ?
#
loop_
_entity_poly.entity_id
_entity_poly.type
_entity_poly.pdbx_seq_one_letter_code
_entity_poly.pdbx_strand_id
1 'polypeptide(L)'
;MSGYVTALVLTVVTVGSIVYLLRARRIREKYAAIWIALAIVVLVIGAFPAVLEWLAAALGVIQPVNLLFLVTGLVLFLVCVQFSVEISQLEEETRTLAEEIALLSAKVDAQAAATQAVAAQAAATTRAALDHPTDGSVAPASATPVDVDDPRPTAPGPTERA
;
A
#
# COMPACT_ATOMS: atom_id res chain seq x y z
N MET A 1 17.44 -29.86 -37.92
CA MET A 1 18.00 -29.86 -36.55
C MET A 1 17.84 -28.52 -35.81
N SER A 2 17.57 -27.38 -36.48
CA SER A 2 17.40 -26.08 -35.79
C SER A 2 16.08 -25.93 -35.00
N GLY A 3 15.00 -26.58 -35.42
CA GLY A 3 13.68 -26.47 -34.76
C GLY A 3 13.63 -27.02 -33.32
N TYR A 4 14.48 -28.00 -33.00
CA TYR A 4 14.58 -28.53 -31.64
C TYR A 4 15.23 -27.52 -30.69
N VAL A 5 16.22 -26.77 -31.16
CA VAL A 5 16.91 -25.75 -30.36
C VAL A 5 15.96 -24.58 -30.09
N THR A 6 15.18 -24.14 -31.09
CA THR A 6 14.17 -23.09 -30.89
C THR A 6 13.08 -23.54 -29.93
N ALA A 7 12.59 -24.79 -30.04
CA ALA A 7 11.63 -25.36 -29.11
C ALA A 7 12.21 -25.43 -27.68
N LEU A 8 13.44 -25.91 -27.53
CA LEU A 8 14.12 -26.00 -26.23
C LEU A 8 14.29 -24.63 -25.58
N VAL A 9 14.75 -23.62 -26.32
CA VAL A 9 14.91 -22.25 -25.83
C VAL A 9 13.56 -21.68 -25.42
N LEU A 10 12.53 -21.86 -26.24
CA LEU A 10 11.19 -21.38 -25.92
C LEU A 10 10.66 -22.04 -24.65
N THR A 11 10.82 -23.36 -24.50
CA THR A 11 10.43 -24.10 -23.29
C THR A 11 11.19 -23.61 -22.06
N VAL A 12 12.51 -23.43 -22.16
CA VAL A 12 13.33 -22.95 -21.03
C VAL A 12 12.94 -21.52 -20.63
N VAL A 13 12.69 -20.64 -21.61
CA VAL A 13 12.23 -19.27 -21.35
C VAL A 13 10.83 -19.27 -20.73
N THR A 14 9.89 -20.07 -21.23
CA THR A 14 8.55 -20.20 -20.66
C THR A 14 8.60 -20.74 -19.23
N VAL A 15 9.35 -21.83 -18.99
CA VAL A 15 9.53 -22.40 -17.65
C VAL A 15 10.22 -21.41 -16.72
N GLY A 16 11.29 -20.75 -17.18
CA GLY A 16 12.00 -19.73 -16.42
C GLY A 16 11.11 -18.54 -16.08
N SER A 17 10.24 -18.11 -17.00
CA SER A 17 9.27 -17.04 -16.76
C SER A 17 8.24 -17.46 -15.72
N ILE A 18 7.63 -18.64 -15.88
CA ILE A 18 6.69 -19.20 -14.89
C ILE A 18 7.34 -19.28 -13.52
N VAL A 19 8.57 -19.80 -13.41
CA VAL A 19 9.31 -19.89 -12.15
C VAL A 19 9.63 -18.51 -11.57
N TYR A 20 10.01 -17.54 -12.41
CA TYR A 20 10.26 -16.16 -12.00
C TYR A 20 8.99 -15.50 -11.46
N LEU A 21 7.86 -15.66 -12.16
CA LEU A 21 6.53 -15.19 -11.73
C LEU A 21 6.08 -15.89 -10.43
N LEU A 22 6.32 -17.19 -10.28
CA LEU A 22 6.02 -17.94 -9.05
C LEU A 22 6.92 -17.55 -7.87
N ARG A 23 8.15 -17.12 -8.15
CA ARG A 23 9.15 -16.74 -7.13
C ARG A 23 9.07 -15.27 -6.75
N ALA A 24 8.45 -14.41 -7.57
CA ALA A 24 8.18 -13.00 -7.28
C ALA A 24 7.15 -12.78 -6.15
N ARG A 25 6.95 -13.78 -5.26
CA ARG A 25 6.15 -13.74 -4.03
C ARG A 25 6.44 -12.51 -3.17
N ARG A 26 5.66 -11.47 -3.35
CA ARG A 26 5.50 -10.39 -2.37
C ARG A 26 4.11 -10.28 -1.77
N ILE A 27 3.16 -11.20 -2.06
CA ILE A 27 1.84 -11.19 -1.41
C ILE A 27 1.30 -12.62 -1.10
N ARG A 28 1.08 -12.86 0.21
CA ARG A 28 0.22 -13.82 0.95
C ARG A 28 0.34 -15.35 0.71
N GLU A 29 0.65 -16.10 1.77
CA GLU A 29 0.62 -17.57 1.88
C GLU A 29 -0.65 -18.25 1.31
N LYS A 30 -1.78 -17.54 1.26
CA LYS A 30 -3.07 -18.06 0.75
C LYS A 30 -3.02 -18.49 -0.71
N TYR A 31 -2.22 -17.85 -1.57
CA TYR A 31 -2.19 -18.18 -3.00
C TYR A 31 -1.47 -19.51 -3.26
N ALA A 32 -0.46 -19.84 -2.47
CA ALA A 32 0.25 -21.11 -2.58
C ALA A 32 -0.68 -22.31 -2.34
N ALA A 33 -1.65 -22.18 -1.44
CA ALA A 33 -2.59 -23.23 -1.11
C ALA A 33 -3.48 -23.61 -2.30
N ILE A 34 -3.94 -22.63 -3.09
CA ILE A 34 -4.79 -22.89 -4.25
C ILE A 34 -4.00 -23.55 -5.39
N TRP A 35 -2.74 -23.14 -5.59
CA TRP A 35 -1.84 -23.77 -6.57
C TRP A 35 -1.49 -25.20 -6.19
N ILE A 36 -1.27 -25.47 -4.91
CA ILE A 36 -1.07 -26.83 -4.39
C ILE A 36 -2.34 -27.66 -4.57
N ALA A 37 -3.52 -27.12 -4.23
CA ALA A 37 -4.79 -27.81 -4.44
C ALA A 37 -5.02 -28.13 -5.93
N LEU A 38 -4.74 -27.17 -6.82
CA LEU A 38 -4.83 -27.36 -8.26
C LEU A 38 -3.86 -28.43 -8.76
N ALA A 39 -2.60 -28.39 -8.33
CA ALA A 39 -1.61 -29.40 -8.66
C ALA A 39 -2.02 -30.79 -8.17
N ILE A 40 -2.62 -30.89 -6.97
CA ILE A 40 -3.17 -32.13 -6.43
C ILE A 40 -4.32 -32.62 -7.31
N VAL A 41 -5.26 -31.75 -7.69
CA VAL A 41 -6.39 -32.12 -8.57
C VAL A 41 -5.88 -32.66 -9.91
N VAL A 42 -4.95 -31.95 -10.55
CA VAL A 42 -4.34 -32.38 -11.82
C VAL A 42 -3.57 -33.70 -11.65
N LEU A 43 -2.84 -33.86 -10.55
CA LEU A 43 -2.10 -35.08 -10.24
C LEU A 43 -3.03 -36.27 -10.04
N VAL A 44 -4.14 -36.09 -9.30
CA VAL A 44 -5.13 -37.15 -9.09
C VAL A 44 -5.77 -37.56 -10.42
N ILE A 45 -6.13 -36.58 -11.25
CA ILE A 45 -6.71 -36.83 -12.59
C ILE A 45 -5.71 -37.57 -13.49
N GLY A 46 -4.43 -37.17 -13.48
CA GLY A 46 -3.38 -37.77 -14.30
C GLY A 46 -2.91 -39.15 -13.81
N ALA A 47 -2.91 -39.39 -12.51
CA ALA A 47 -2.45 -40.65 -11.92
C ALA A 47 -3.50 -41.77 -12.00
N PHE A 48 -4.79 -41.44 -12.03
CA PHE A 48 -5.88 -42.42 -12.00
C PHE A 48 -6.83 -42.26 -13.19
N PRO A 49 -6.54 -42.88 -14.36
CA PRO A 49 -7.45 -42.87 -15.51
C PRO A 49 -8.81 -43.50 -15.20
N ALA A 50 -8.88 -44.40 -14.21
CA ALA A 50 -10.12 -44.98 -13.71
C ALA A 50 -11.12 -43.94 -13.16
N VAL A 51 -10.63 -42.80 -12.63
CA VAL A 51 -11.49 -41.70 -12.18
C VAL A 51 -12.18 -41.06 -13.38
N LEU A 52 -11.46 -40.92 -14.50
CA LEU A 52 -12.02 -40.41 -15.74
C LEU A 52 -13.07 -41.34 -16.34
N GLU A 53 -12.80 -42.65 -16.32
CA GLU A 53 -13.75 -43.67 -16.78
C GLU A 53 -15.02 -43.70 -15.94
N TRP A 54 -14.90 -43.61 -14.60
CA TRP A 54 -16.05 -43.53 -13.70
C TRP A 54 -16.87 -42.25 -13.91
N LEU A 55 -16.23 -41.09 -14.03
CA LEU A 55 -16.93 -39.84 -14.34
C LEU A 55 -17.58 -39.89 -15.73
N ALA A 56 -16.91 -40.46 -16.73
CA ALA A 56 -17.45 -40.60 -18.08
C ALA A 56 -18.71 -41.48 -18.07
N ALA A 57 -18.69 -42.59 -17.34
CA ALA A 57 -19.87 -43.44 -17.16
C ALA A 57 -21.00 -42.74 -16.40
N ALA A 58 -20.68 -41.96 -15.35
CA ALA A 58 -21.67 -41.21 -14.57
C ALA A 58 -22.33 -40.07 -15.37
N LEU A 59 -21.55 -39.41 -16.25
CA LEU A 59 -22.01 -38.30 -17.09
C LEU A 59 -22.56 -38.75 -18.46
N GLY A 60 -22.51 -40.05 -18.77
CA GLY A 60 -22.97 -40.59 -20.05
C GLY A 60 -22.08 -40.25 -21.25
N VAL A 61 -20.81 -39.93 -21.02
CA VAL A 61 -19.85 -39.56 -22.08
C VAL A 61 -19.19 -40.82 -22.65
N ILE A 62 -19.37 -41.03 -23.95
CA ILE A 62 -18.89 -42.24 -24.65
C ILE A 62 -17.35 -42.31 -24.66
N GLN A 63 -16.67 -41.20 -24.93
CA GLN A 63 -15.20 -41.14 -25.02
C GLN A 63 -14.59 -40.43 -23.82
N PRO A 64 -13.80 -41.11 -22.96
CA PRO A 64 -13.13 -40.51 -21.81
C PRO A 64 -12.25 -39.30 -22.16
N VAL A 65 -11.68 -39.29 -23.38
CA VAL A 65 -10.82 -38.18 -23.84
C VAL A 65 -11.58 -36.87 -24.01
N ASN A 66 -12.86 -36.90 -24.41
CA ASN A 66 -13.68 -35.68 -24.53
C ASN A 66 -13.93 -35.07 -23.16
N LEU A 67 -14.11 -35.92 -22.15
CA LEU A 67 -14.25 -35.47 -20.78
C LEU A 67 -12.95 -34.85 -20.27
N LEU A 68 -11.79 -35.44 -20.61
CA LEU A 68 -10.49 -34.86 -20.27
C LEU A 68 -10.31 -33.46 -20.86
N PHE A 69 -10.70 -33.25 -22.12
CA PHE A 69 -10.68 -31.93 -22.77
C PHE A 69 -11.58 -30.94 -22.04
N LEU A 70 -12.81 -31.33 -21.70
CA LEU A 70 -13.75 -30.48 -20.99
C LEU A 70 -13.24 -30.12 -19.59
N VAL A 71 -12.76 -31.10 -18.82
CA VAL A 71 -12.24 -30.87 -17.47
C VAL A 71 -10.99 -29.99 -17.50
N THR A 72 -10.07 -30.25 -18.43
CA THR A 72 -8.86 -29.43 -18.58
C THR A 72 -9.22 -27.99 -18.99
N GLY A 73 -10.16 -27.82 -19.93
CA GLY A 73 -10.66 -26.51 -20.34
C GLY A 73 -11.37 -25.77 -19.20
N LEU A 74 -12.19 -26.47 -18.42
CA LEU A 74 -12.86 -25.92 -17.24
C LEU A 74 -11.86 -25.48 -16.17
N VAL A 75 -10.87 -26.34 -15.88
CA VAL A 75 -9.76 -26.01 -14.97
C VAL A 75 -9.01 -24.76 -15.44
N LEU A 76 -8.67 -24.70 -16.74
CA LEU A 76 -7.98 -23.55 -17.31
C LEU A 76 -8.85 -22.28 -17.24
N PHE A 77 -10.15 -22.39 -17.50
CA PHE A 77 -11.09 -21.29 -17.35
C PHE A 77 -11.16 -20.78 -15.91
N LEU A 78 -11.25 -21.67 -14.93
CA LEU A 78 -11.22 -21.32 -13.50
C LEU A 78 -9.92 -20.57 -13.14
N VAL A 79 -8.78 -21.04 -13.62
CA VAL A 79 -7.48 -20.37 -13.42
C VAL A 79 -7.49 -18.97 -14.04
N CYS A 80 -8.02 -18.81 -15.25
CA CYS A 80 -8.16 -17.50 -15.89
C CYS A 80 -9.05 -16.55 -15.09
N VAL A 81 -10.19 -17.02 -14.57
CA VAL A 81 -11.08 -16.21 -13.73
C VAL A 81 -10.37 -15.79 -12.44
N GLN A 82 -9.68 -16.72 -11.77
CA GLN A 82 -8.89 -16.42 -10.57
C GLN A 82 -7.84 -15.33 -10.85
N PHE A 83 -7.10 -15.46 -11.94
CA PHE A 83 -6.13 -14.45 -12.35
C PHE A 83 -6.77 -13.11 -12.70
N SER A 84 -7.93 -13.11 -13.35
CA SER A 84 -8.65 -11.88 -13.66
C SER A 84 -9.05 -11.13 -12.39
N VAL A 85 -9.54 -11.84 -11.37
CA VAL A 85 -9.89 -11.23 -10.07
C VAL A 85 -8.65 -10.72 -9.35
N GLU A 86 -7.54 -11.47 -9.39
CA GLU A 86 -6.28 -11.05 -8.78
C GLU A 86 -5.72 -9.78 -9.43
N ILE A 87 -5.69 -9.73 -10.77
CA ILE A 87 -5.27 -8.55 -11.52
C ILE A 87 -6.16 -7.35 -11.16
N SER A 88 -7.48 -7.56 -11.08
CA SER A 88 -8.43 -6.50 -10.69
C SER A 88 -8.16 -5.97 -9.28
N GLN A 89 -7.87 -6.84 -8.30
CA GLN A 89 -7.56 -6.40 -6.94
C GLN A 89 -6.24 -5.62 -6.87
N LEU A 90 -5.23 -6.05 -7.62
CA LEU A 90 -3.94 -5.33 -7.69
C LEU A 90 -4.11 -3.93 -8.31
N GLU A 91 -4.99 -3.81 -9.30
CA GLU A 91 -5.32 -2.54 -9.93
C GLU A 91 -6.03 -1.59 -8.95
N GLU A 92 -7.00 -2.10 -8.18
CA GLU A 92 -7.67 -1.34 -7.12
C GLU A 92 -6.69 -0.84 -6.04
N GLU A 93 -5.81 -1.71 -5.54
CA GLU A 93 -4.82 -1.35 -4.53
C GLU A 93 -3.85 -0.28 -5.05
N THR A 94 -3.40 -0.41 -6.29
CA THR A 94 -2.53 0.59 -6.95
C THR A 94 -3.25 1.93 -7.09
N ARG A 95 -4.54 1.91 -7.44
CA ARG A 95 -5.36 3.11 -7.54
C ARG A 95 -5.50 3.79 -6.17
N THR A 96 -5.82 3.05 -5.12
CA THR A 96 -5.93 3.61 -3.76
C THR A 96 -4.61 4.23 -3.31
N LEU A 97 -3.47 3.56 -3.55
CA LEU A 97 -2.16 4.12 -3.23
C LEU A 97 -1.86 5.41 -4.00
N ALA A 98 -2.24 5.49 -5.28
CA ALA A 98 -2.09 6.71 -6.06
C ALA A 98 -2.96 7.86 -5.52
N GLU A 99 -4.20 7.57 -5.12
CA GLU A 99 -5.11 8.54 -4.50
C GLU A 99 -4.55 9.04 -3.16
N GLU A 100 -4.01 8.16 -2.32
CA GLU A 100 -3.36 8.53 -1.06
C GLU A 100 -2.13 9.42 -1.28
N ILE A 101 -1.29 9.10 -2.26
CA ILE A 101 -0.12 9.92 -2.62
C ILE A 101 -0.55 11.30 -3.10
N ALA A 102 -1.59 11.40 -3.94
CA ALA A 102 -2.12 12.67 -4.42
C ALA A 102 -2.62 13.55 -3.27
N LEU A 103 -3.39 12.98 -2.33
CA LEU A 103 -3.86 13.68 -1.14
C LEU A 103 -2.71 14.11 -0.23
N LEU A 104 -1.69 13.27 -0.07
CA LEU A 104 -0.53 13.58 0.77
C LEU A 104 0.29 14.72 0.16
N SER A 105 0.48 14.71 -1.16
CA SER A 105 1.20 15.75 -1.89
C SER A 105 0.47 17.10 -1.78
N ALA A 106 -0.85 17.11 -1.94
CA ALA A 106 -1.65 18.31 -1.78
C ALA A 106 -1.58 18.91 -0.35
N LYS A 107 -1.53 18.06 0.68
CA LYS A 107 -1.35 18.52 2.07
C LYS A 107 0.02 19.16 2.29
N VAL A 108 1.07 18.60 1.71
CA VAL A 108 2.43 19.15 1.78
C VAL A 108 2.48 20.52 1.10
N ASP A 109 1.90 20.65 -0.09
CA ASP A 109 1.85 21.92 -0.82
C ASP A 109 1.07 22.99 -0.05
N ALA A 110 -0.07 22.63 0.55
CA ALA A 110 -0.86 23.53 1.38
C ALA A 110 -0.09 24.01 2.62
N GLN A 111 0.66 23.12 3.28
CA GLN A 111 1.52 23.49 4.40
C GLN A 111 2.65 24.42 3.96
N ALA A 112 3.30 24.15 2.83
CA ALA A 112 4.33 25.03 2.27
C ALA A 112 3.78 26.43 1.98
N ALA A 113 2.59 26.52 1.37
CA ALA A 113 1.91 27.78 1.09
C ALA A 113 1.54 28.54 2.38
N ALA A 114 1.01 27.85 3.40
CA ALA A 114 0.70 28.46 4.69
C ALA A 114 1.96 29.00 5.38
N THR A 115 3.08 28.27 5.31
CA THR A 115 4.37 28.70 5.87
C THR A 115 4.87 29.97 5.18
N GLN A 116 4.74 30.04 3.85
CA GLN A 116 5.09 31.24 3.07
C GLN A 116 4.19 32.43 3.39
N ALA A 117 2.88 32.22 3.58
CA ALA A 117 1.94 33.27 3.94
C ALA A 117 2.27 33.89 5.30
N VAL A 118 2.59 33.05 6.30
CA VAL A 118 3.03 33.51 7.63
C VAL A 118 4.34 34.30 7.53
N ALA A 119 5.31 33.82 6.75
CA ALA A 119 6.57 34.53 6.52
C ALA A 119 6.37 35.88 5.81
N ALA A 120 5.48 35.94 4.82
CA ALA A 120 5.14 37.17 4.10
C ALA A 120 4.44 38.19 5.03
N GLN A 121 3.54 37.74 5.91
CA GLN A 121 2.92 38.59 6.91
C GLN A 121 3.94 39.15 7.91
N ALA A 122 4.85 38.32 8.43
CA ALA A 122 5.91 38.78 9.32
C ALA A 122 6.81 39.84 8.65
N ALA A 123 7.15 39.65 7.36
CA ALA A 123 7.91 40.61 6.58
C ALA A 123 7.13 41.93 6.37
N ALA A 124 5.82 41.86 6.08
CA ALA A 124 4.97 43.03 5.93
C ALA A 124 4.82 43.82 7.24
N THR A 125 4.64 43.13 8.39
CA THR A 125 4.60 43.77 9.71
C THR A 125 5.92 44.47 10.03
N THR A 126 7.05 43.83 9.73
CA THR A 126 8.39 44.41 9.94
C THR A 126 8.59 45.66 9.06
N ARG A 127 8.17 45.60 7.79
CA ARG A 127 8.27 46.73 6.86
C ARG A 127 7.40 47.92 7.29
N ALA A 128 6.17 47.65 7.74
CA ALA A 128 5.28 48.67 8.28
C ALA A 128 5.85 49.35 9.54
N ALA A 129 6.60 48.61 10.37
CA ALA A 129 7.31 49.16 11.53
C ALA A 129 8.51 50.05 11.15
N LEU A 130 9.14 49.81 10.00
CA LEU A 130 10.26 50.61 9.47
C LEU A 130 9.79 51.85 8.70
N ASP A 131 8.62 51.79 8.05
CA ASP A 131 8.02 52.89 7.29
C ASP A 131 7.32 53.92 8.18
N HIS A 132 7.00 53.58 9.43
CA HIS A 132 6.61 54.58 10.42
C HIS A 132 7.88 55.38 10.78
N PRO A 133 7.98 56.68 10.44
CA PRO A 133 9.09 57.48 10.90
C PRO A 133 9.02 57.45 12.42
N THR A 134 10.14 57.15 13.08
CA THR A 134 10.37 57.71 14.40
C THR A 134 10.40 59.22 14.22
N ASP A 135 9.21 59.84 14.22
CA ASP A 135 9.09 61.25 14.53
C ASP A 135 9.71 61.39 15.92
N GLY A 136 10.75 62.20 15.99
CA GLY A 136 11.63 62.36 17.14
C GLY A 136 10.92 63.05 18.31
N SER A 137 9.84 62.47 18.81
CA SER A 137 9.31 62.78 20.14
C SER A 137 9.97 61.87 21.16
N VAL A 138 11.23 62.18 21.44
CA VAL A 138 11.76 61.97 22.79
C VAL A 138 11.10 63.05 23.65
N ALA A 139 10.16 62.67 24.51
CA ALA A 139 9.78 63.47 25.66
C ALA A 139 9.70 62.58 26.91
N PRO A 140 10.15 63.06 28.08
CA PRO A 140 10.73 62.23 29.14
C PRO A 140 9.72 61.83 30.23
N ALA A 141 10.14 60.87 31.07
CA ALA A 141 9.67 60.57 32.43
C ALA A 141 8.20 60.11 32.56
N SER A 142 7.96 58.88 33.03
CA SER A 142 8.01 58.63 34.47
C SER A 142 8.54 57.24 34.81
N ALA A 143 9.72 57.23 35.44
CA ALA A 143 10.10 56.15 36.33
C ALA A 143 9.19 56.21 37.56
N THR A 144 8.32 55.24 37.72
CA THR A 144 7.82 54.87 39.05
C THR A 144 8.75 53.76 39.55
N PRO A 145 9.50 53.96 40.64
CA PRO A 145 10.36 52.92 41.17
C PRO A 145 9.49 51.79 41.70
N VAL A 146 9.70 50.58 41.18
CA VAL A 146 9.22 49.35 41.82
C VAL A 146 10.01 49.21 43.12
N ASP A 147 9.30 49.41 44.23
CA ASP A 147 9.77 49.33 45.60
C ASP A 147 10.27 47.90 45.87
N VAL A 148 11.57 47.76 46.11
CA VAL A 148 12.26 46.53 46.51
C VAL A 148 12.61 46.70 47.99
N ASP A 149 11.60 46.65 48.87
CA ASP A 149 11.82 46.35 50.29
C ASP A 149 10.48 45.99 50.97
N ASP A 150 10.14 44.70 51.00
CA ASP A 150 9.32 44.17 52.11
C ASP A 150 10.06 42.99 52.75
N PRO A 151 10.68 43.21 53.92
CA PRO A 151 11.33 42.16 54.70
C PRO A 151 10.38 41.66 55.79
N ARG A 152 9.94 40.38 55.68
CA ARG A 152 9.68 39.36 56.75
C ARG A 152 8.40 38.53 56.52
N PRO A 153 8.19 37.41 57.24
CA PRO A 153 9.06 36.26 57.46
C PRO A 153 8.36 34.92 57.12
N THR A 154 9.16 33.90 56.91
CA THR A 154 8.80 32.47 56.93
C THR A 154 7.99 32.05 58.17
N ALA A 155 6.97 31.21 58.01
CA ALA A 155 6.63 30.13 58.98
C ALA A 155 5.63 29.09 58.42
N PRO A 156 5.61 27.84 58.94
CA PRO A 156 5.19 26.63 58.20
C PRO A 156 3.99 25.85 58.80
N GLY A 157 3.41 24.95 57.99
CA GLY A 157 2.64 23.75 58.40
C GLY A 157 1.16 23.97 58.80
N PRO A 158 0.33 22.90 58.93
CA PRO A 158 0.69 21.49 59.01
C PRO A 158 -0.04 20.55 58.02
N THR A 159 0.61 19.41 57.84
CA THR A 159 0.06 18.10 57.54
C THR A 159 -1.18 17.72 58.37
N GLU A 160 -2.01 16.86 57.76
CA GLU A 160 -2.72 15.72 58.35
C GLU A 160 -4.27 15.80 58.46
N ARG A 161 -4.89 14.66 58.03
CA ARG A 161 -6.23 14.08 58.33
C ARG A 161 -7.35 14.47 57.34
N ALA A 162 -8.07 13.53 56.71
CA ALA A 162 -8.34 12.12 57.01
C ALA A 162 -8.64 11.33 55.72
#